data_AF-A0A1Y3B117-F1
#
_entry.id   AF-A0A1Y3B117-F1
#
_cell.length_a   1.000
_cell.length_b   1.000
_cell.length_c   1.000
_cell.angle_alpha   90.00
_cell.angle_beta   90.00
_cell.angle_gamma   90.00
#
_symmetry.space_group_name_H-M   'P 1'
#
loop_
_entity.id
_entity.type
_entity.pdbx_description
1 polymer ?
#
loop_
_entity_poly.entity_id
_entity_poly.type
_entity_poly.pdbx_seq_one_letter_code
_entity_poly.pdbx_strand_id
1 'polypeptide(L)'
;MEVFASINNVKVHRGLIWLLGEFCDENAVQLQEVLELIKTSMGELPIVESELRKLEDGNEDSGAYANHDVSKASSSSAPKLVTADGSYATQSALSLTTKTTAVNEQSQPPLRRYMLVNNEFFIGTTIANCLVKLSLRYKKMVDQVDQRSINIYLAESMLILTSILHLGRSKLVTQMINEDDYERISLSLYVLININ
;
A
#
# COMPACT_ATOMS: atom_id res chain seq x y z
N MET A 1 -18.66 -11.08 -0.19
CA MET A 1 -17.36 -10.38 -0.05
C MET A 1 -17.37 -9.25 0.98
N GLU A 2 -18.53 -8.75 1.44
CA GLU A 2 -18.65 -7.56 2.30
C GLU A 2 -17.93 -7.67 3.66
N VAL A 3 -17.76 -8.88 4.19
CA VAL A 3 -17.06 -9.10 5.48
C VAL A 3 -15.55 -8.89 5.37
N PHE A 4 -14.97 -8.93 4.16
CA PHE A 4 -13.52 -8.81 3.98
C PHE A 4 -12.98 -7.49 4.56
N ALA A 5 -13.65 -6.38 4.26
CA ALA A 5 -13.23 -5.04 4.70
C ALA A 5 -13.42 -4.78 6.21
N SER A 6 -14.27 -5.54 6.91
CA SER A 6 -14.56 -5.34 8.34
C SER A 6 -13.65 -6.13 9.27
N ILE A 7 -12.80 -7.03 8.74
CA ILE A 7 -11.89 -7.86 9.55
C ILE A 7 -10.67 -7.04 9.98
N ASN A 8 -10.41 -6.99 11.29
CA ASN A 8 -9.25 -6.27 11.86
C ASN A 8 -8.07 -7.18 12.25
N ASN A 9 -8.14 -8.48 11.91
CA ASN A 9 -7.10 -9.46 12.24
C ASN A 9 -6.36 -9.93 10.98
N VAL A 10 -5.05 -9.65 10.91
CA VAL A 10 -4.18 -10.02 9.79
C VAL A 10 -4.11 -11.53 9.55
N LYS A 11 -4.16 -12.36 10.60
CA LYS A 11 -4.10 -13.83 10.46
C LYS A 11 -5.36 -14.37 9.80
N VAL A 12 -6.52 -13.79 10.11
CA VAL A 12 -7.80 -14.15 9.49
C VAL A 12 -7.83 -13.70 8.02
N HIS A 13 -7.40 -12.46 7.76
CA HIS A 13 -7.24 -11.94 6.40
C HIS A 13 -6.35 -12.83 5.54
N ARG A 14 -5.23 -13.29 6.10
CA ARG A 14 -4.31 -14.20 5.42
C ARG A 14 -4.98 -15.51 5.03
N GLY A 15 -5.70 -16.14 5.96
CA GLY A 15 -6.44 -17.37 5.69
C GLY A 15 -7.50 -17.17 4.61
N LEU A 16 -8.20 -16.04 4.65
CA LEU A 16 -9.23 -15.69 3.67
C LEU A 16 -8.64 -15.44 2.28
N ILE A 17 -7.54 -14.69 2.16
CA ILE A 17 -6.85 -14.47 0.88
C ILE A 17 -6.35 -15.78 0.29
N TRP A 18 -5.82 -16.67 1.12
CA TRP A 18 -5.41 -18.00 0.68
C TRP A 18 -6.60 -18.81 0.14
N LEU A 19 -7.74 -18.77 0.84
CA LEU A 19 -8.97 -19.45 0.43
C LEU A 19 -9.48 -18.90 -0.91
N LEU A 20 -9.49 -17.57 -1.08
CA LEU A 20 -9.86 -16.93 -2.34
C LEU A 20 -8.96 -17.39 -3.50
N GLY A 21 -7.65 -17.48 -3.27
CA GLY A 21 -6.71 -17.96 -4.29
C GLY A 21 -6.85 -19.44 -4.64
N GLU A 22 -7.44 -20.24 -3.76
CA GLU A 22 -7.60 -21.69 -3.95
C GLU A 22 -8.97 -22.07 -4.50
N PHE A 23 -10.04 -21.43 -4.03
CA PHE A 23 -11.43 -21.85 -4.29
C PHE A 23 -12.22 -20.88 -5.18
N CYS A 24 -11.63 -19.80 -5.69
CA CYS A 24 -12.25 -19.02 -6.76
C CYS A 24 -11.86 -19.64 -8.11
N ASP A 25 -12.75 -20.47 -8.65
CA ASP A 25 -12.56 -21.22 -9.90
C ASP A 25 -13.85 -21.41 -10.72
N GLU A 26 -14.95 -20.73 -10.37
CA GLU A 26 -16.23 -20.93 -11.05
C GLU A 26 -16.34 -20.12 -12.35
N ASN A 27 -15.98 -18.83 -12.32
CA ASN A 27 -16.21 -17.91 -13.46
C ASN A 27 -15.13 -16.82 -13.53
N ALA A 28 -14.76 -16.39 -14.74
CA ALA A 28 -13.79 -15.31 -14.96
C ALA A 28 -14.20 -13.98 -14.29
N VAL A 29 -15.50 -13.71 -14.18
CA VAL A 29 -16.04 -12.53 -13.48
C VAL A 29 -15.70 -12.57 -11.99
N GLN A 30 -15.83 -13.73 -11.33
CA GLN A 30 -15.49 -13.89 -9.92
C GLN A 30 -14.00 -13.59 -9.67
N LEU A 31 -13.12 -13.96 -10.61
CA LEU A 31 -11.68 -13.67 -10.50
C LEU A 31 -11.38 -12.16 -10.61
N GLN A 32 -12.16 -11.42 -11.42
CA GLN A 32 -12.09 -9.97 -11.50
C GLN A 32 -12.60 -9.30 -10.23
N GLU A 33 -13.71 -9.78 -9.67
CA GLU A 33 -14.25 -9.28 -8.40
C GLU A 33 -13.26 -9.46 -7.24
N VAL A 34 -12.54 -10.60 -7.19
CA VAL A 34 -11.50 -10.81 -6.17
C VAL A 34 -10.33 -9.85 -6.34
N LEU A 35 -9.89 -9.60 -7.57
CA LEU A 35 -8.84 -8.62 -7.85
C LEU A 35 -9.27 -7.21 -7.42
N GLU A 36 -10.51 -6.82 -7.76
CA GLU A 36 -11.08 -5.53 -7.37
C GLU A 36 -11.27 -5.41 -5.85
N LEU A 37 -11.66 -6.49 -5.18
CA LEU A 37 -11.74 -6.55 -3.72
C LEU A 37 -10.37 -6.29 -3.08
N ILE A 38 -9.32 -6.95 -3.56
CA ILE A 38 -7.95 -6.76 -3.06
C ILE A 38 -7.51 -5.31 -3.30
N LYS A 39 -7.73 -4.77 -4.51
CA LYS A 39 -7.40 -3.39 -4.88
C LYS A 39 -8.11 -2.39 -3.98
N THR A 40 -9.42 -2.52 -3.79
CA THR A 40 -10.23 -1.66 -2.92
C THR A 40 -9.79 -1.75 -1.46
N SER A 41 -9.47 -2.95 -0.99
CA SER A 41 -9.00 -3.19 0.38
C SER A 41 -7.58 -2.67 0.64
N MET A 42 -6.80 -2.42 -0.42
CA MET A 42 -5.54 -1.70 -0.34
C MET A 42 -5.69 -0.19 -0.49
N GLY A 43 -6.71 0.29 -1.19
CA GLY A 43 -6.94 1.71 -1.49
C GLY A 43 -6.23 2.19 -2.75
N GLU A 44 -5.99 3.51 -2.84
CA GLU A 44 -5.39 4.16 -4.00
C GLU A 44 -3.95 3.68 -4.30
N LEU A 45 -3.68 3.25 -5.53
CA LEU A 45 -2.35 2.83 -5.98
C LEU A 45 -1.79 3.87 -6.95
N PRO A 46 -0.46 4.12 -6.98
CA PRO A 46 0.59 3.53 -6.14
C PRO A 46 0.59 4.00 -4.67
N ILE A 47 0.96 3.11 -3.74
CA ILE A 47 0.78 3.35 -2.29
C ILE A 47 1.66 4.50 -1.79
N VAL A 48 2.97 4.48 -2.09
CA VAL A 48 3.94 5.44 -1.54
C VAL A 48 3.58 6.87 -1.93
N GLU A 49 3.27 7.09 -3.21
CA GLU A 49 2.87 8.36 -3.78
C GLU A 49 1.55 8.85 -3.17
N SER A 50 0.56 7.95 -3.02
CA SER A 50 -0.72 8.30 -2.38
C SER A 50 -0.55 8.73 -0.91
N GLU A 51 0.40 8.13 -0.18
CA GLU A 51 0.66 8.47 1.21
C GLU A 51 1.51 9.75 1.33
N LEU A 52 2.49 9.96 0.45
CA LEU A 52 3.25 11.21 0.39
C LEU A 52 2.33 12.40 0.10
N ARG A 53 1.42 12.27 -0.86
CA ARG A 53 0.45 13.32 -1.19
C ARG A 53 -0.46 13.65 0.00
N LYS A 54 -0.95 12.64 0.74
CA LYS A 54 -1.75 12.88 1.95
C LYS A 54 -0.97 13.58 3.05
N LEU A 55 0.32 13.30 3.17
CA LEU A 55 1.20 13.96 4.15
C LEU A 55 1.48 15.42 3.76
N GLU A 56 1.58 15.73 2.46
CA GLU A 56 1.72 17.09 1.94
C GLU A 56 0.43 17.90 2.16
N ASP A 57 -0.72 17.38 1.69
CA ASP A 57 -2.03 18.03 1.83
C ASP A 57 -2.41 18.24 3.32
N GLY A 58 -2.08 17.29 4.20
CA GLY A 58 -2.33 17.39 5.65
C GLY A 58 -1.40 18.38 6.38
N ASN A 59 -0.28 18.78 5.77
CA ASN A 59 0.62 19.80 6.32
C ASN A 59 0.15 21.22 5.96
N GLU A 60 -0.70 21.38 4.92
CA GLU A 60 -1.25 22.67 4.51
C GLU A 60 -2.47 23.11 5.36
N ASP A 61 -3.20 22.15 5.97
CA ASP A 61 -4.41 22.43 6.77
C ASP A 61 -4.14 22.69 8.26
N SER A 62 -2.87 22.68 8.71
CA SER A 62 -2.49 23.07 10.08
C SER A 62 -2.28 24.59 10.25
N GLY A 63 -2.89 25.40 9.35
CA GLY A 63 -2.71 26.86 9.29
C GLY A 63 -3.96 27.71 9.49
N ALA A 64 -5.13 27.13 9.82
CA ALA A 64 -6.37 27.91 9.90
C ALA A 64 -7.39 27.39 10.93
N TYR A 65 -7.02 27.34 12.21
CA TYR A 65 -8.02 27.50 13.28
C TYR A 65 -7.49 28.45 14.35
N ALA A 66 -7.99 29.68 14.27
CA ALA A 66 -7.94 30.62 15.37
C ALA A 66 -8.71 30.04 16.56
N ASN A 67 -8.02 29.79 17.67
CA ASN A 67 -8.63 29.96 18.97
C ASN A 67 -7.60 30.47 19.97
N HIS A 68 -7.98 31.60 20.55
CA HIS A 68 -7.30 32.32 21.60
C HIS A 68 -7.52 31.58 22.93
N ASP A 69 -6.51 30.88 23.45
CA ASP A 69 -6.22 30.92 24.89
C ASP A 69 -4.77 30.49 25.19
N VAL A 70 -4.26 31.05 26.27
CA VAL A 70 -2.87 31.23 26.63
C VAL A 70 -2.25 29.94 27.18
N SER A 71 -0.94 29.78 26.94
CA SER A 71 0.08 29.06 27.72
C SER A 71 0.61 27.68 27.27
N LYS A 72 1.78 27.76 26.61
CA LYS A 72 3.01 27.01 26.90
C LYS A 72 3.09 25.52 26.48
N ALA A 73 3.49 25.27 25.23
CA ALA A 73 4.39 24.16 24.89
C ALA A 73 5.10 24.42 23.54
N SER A 74 6.38 24.08 23.51
CA SER A 74 7.39 24.29 22.47
C SER A 74 6.95 23.91 21.04
N SER A 75 6.86 24.90 20.17
CA SER A 75 6.86 24.71 18.72
C SER A 75 8.29 24.43 18.24
N SER A 76 8.52 23.25 17.69
CA SER A 76 9.71 22.92 16.90
C SER A 76 9.69 23.72 15.59
N SER A 77 9.98 25.01 15.69
CA SER A 77 10.32 25.85 14.55
C SER A 77 11.65 25.34 13.97
N ALA A 78 11.67 25.07 12.67
CA ALA A 78 12.89 24.69 11.95
C ALA A 78 13.98 25.75 12.22
N PRO A 79 15.22 25.36 12.55
CA PRO A 79 16.26 26.32 12.90
C PRO A 79 16.54 27.22 11.70
N LYS A 80 16.27 28.52 11.86
CA LYS A 80 16.58 29.56 10.89
C LYS A 80 18.10 29.73 10.84
N LEU A 81 18.75 29.10 9.87
CA LEU A 81 20.19 29.25 9.67
C LEU A 81 20.42 30.51 8.82
N VAL A 82 21.20 31.43 9.39
CA VAL A 82 21.73 32.60 8.67
C VAL A 82 23.11 32.20 8.18
N THR A 83 23.30 32.18 6.87
CA THR A 83 24.62 31.93 6.28
C THR A 83 25.53 33.12 6.59
N ALA A 84 26.85 32.93 6.60
CA ALA A 84 27.82 33.97 6.96
C ALA A 84 27.74 35.26 6.11
N ASP A 85 26.99 35.24 5.00
CA ASP A 85 26.72 36.38 4.11
C ASP A 85 25.46 37.18 4.48
N GLY A 86 24.70 36.77 5.52
CA GLY A 86 23.46 37.44 5.94
C GLY A 86 22.20 37.01 5.19
N SER A 87 22.29 36.04 4.28
CA SER A 87 21.11 35.50 3.59
C SER A 87 20.32 34.56 4.50
N TYR A 88 19.02 34.79 4.62
CA TYR A 88 18.12 33.90 5.37
C TYR A 88 17.83 32.63 4.56
N ALA A 89 18.33 31.48 5.01
CA ALA A 89 18.03 30.18 4.41
C ALA A 89 16.92 29.47 5.20
N THR A 90 15.83 29.11 4.52
CA THR A 90 14.81 28.21 5.08
C THR A 90 15.17 26.78 4.70
N GLN A 91 15.54 25.96 5.69
CA GLN A 91 15.79 24.53 5.49
C GLN A 91 14.48 23.75 5.67
N SER A 92 13.90 23.24 4.58
CA SER A 92 12.82 22.27 4.66
C SER A 92 13.38 20.92 5.10
N ALA A 93 13.49 20.69 6.41
CA ALA A 93 13.84 19.39 6.96
C ALA A 93 12.60 18.49 6.97
N LEU A 94 12.45 17.68 5.92
CA LEU A 94 11.41 16.64 5.83
C LEU A 94 11.77 15.48 6.78
N SER A 95 11.39 15.61 8.06
CA SER A 95 11.51 14.55 9.06
C SER A 95 10.38 13.52 8.90
N LEU A 96 10.56 12.57 7.98
CA LEU A 96 9.60 11.47 7.71
C LEU A 96 9.48 10.46 8.85
N THR A 97 10.47 10.37 9.74
CA THR A 97 10.60 9.25 10.68
C THR A 97 9.70 9.34 11.92
N THR A 98 9.11 10.50 12.22
CA THR A 98 8.35 10.70 13.49
C THR A 98 6.87 11.01 13.33
N LYS A 99 6.36 11.26 12.11
CA LYS A 99 4.96 11.65 11.87
C LYS A 99 4.06 10.54 11.27
N THR A 100 4.59 9.36 10.97
CA THR A 100 3.79 8.25 10.41
C THR A 100 2.81 7.63 11.42
N THR A 101 3.00 7.87 12.72
CA THR A 101 2.11 7.41 13.80
C THR A 101 0.85 8.26 14.02
N ALA A 102 0.75 9.45 13.38
CA ALA A 102 -0.38 10.37 13.57
C ALA A 102 -1.35 10.42 12.38
N VAL A 103 -1.20 9.53 11.39
CA VAL A 103 -2.21 9.36 10.34
C VAL A 103 -3.31 8.47 10.92
N ASN A 104 -4.53 9.00 11.04
CA ASN A 104 -5.72 8.36 11.59
C ASN A 104 -5.78 6.86 11.30
N GLU A 105 -5.38 6.03 12.28
CA GLU A 105 -5.22 4.57 12.14
C GLU A 105 -6.52 3.85 11.72
N GLN A 106 -7.66 4.52 11.84
CA GLN A 106 -8.98 3.97 11.58
C GLN A 106 -9.55 4.34 10.20
N SER A 107 -8.92 5.28 9.48
CA SER A 107 -9.42 5.72 8.16
C SER A 107 -8.76 4.97 7.00
N GLN A 108 -7.69 4.23 7.23
CA GLN A 108 -6.98 3.51 6.18
C GLN A 108 -7.60 2.14 5.90
N PRO A 109 -7.64 1.69 4.63
CA PRO A 109 -8.06 0.35 4.27
C PRO A 109 -7.26 -0.73 5.04
N PRO A 110 -7.88 -1.85 5.43
CA PRO A 110 -7.30 -2.80 6.39
C PRO A 110 -5.97 -3.40 5.94
N LEU A 111 -5.82 -3.73 4.64
CA LEU A 111 -4.57 -4.29 4.11
C LEU A 111 -3.42 -3.28 4.16
N ARG A 112 -3.71 -2.01 3.83
CA ARG A 112 -2.74 -0.93 3.89
C ARG A 112 -2.26 -0.70 5.33
N ARG A 113 -3.18 -0.73 6.29
CA ARG A 113 -2.86 -0.55 7.71
C ARG A 113 -1.88 -1.61 8.23
N TYR A 114 -2.08 -2.88 7.87
CA TYR A 114 -1.19 -3.96 8.32
C TYR A 114 0.26 -3.75 7.86
N MET A 115 0.46 -3.22 6.66
CA MET A 115 1.78 -2.99 6.09
C MET A 115 2.44 -1.71 6.62
N LEU A 116 1.69 -0.60 6.71
CA LEU A 116 2.22 0.69 7.16
C LEU A 116 2.46 0.76 8.67
N VAL A 117 1.48 0.33 9.46
CA VAL A 117 1.50 0.51 10.92
C VAL A 117 2.15 -0.69 11.60
N ASN A 118 1.72 -1.90 11.23
CA ASN A 118 2.15 -3.13 11.90
C ASN A 118 3.44 -3.72 11.31
N ASN A 119 3.94 -3.20 10.18
CA ASN A 119 5.07 -3.72 9.41
C ASN A 119 4.94 -5.21 9.04
N GLU A 120 3.72 -5.72 8.89
CA GLU A 120 3.48 -7.13 8.59
C GLU A 120 3.44 -7.36 7.08
N PHE A 121 4.61 -7.61 6.47
CA PHE A 121 4.74 -7.81 5.02
C PHE A 121 4.39 -9.21 4.53
N PHE A 122 4.26 -10.18 5.44
CA PHE A 122 3.86 -11.55 5.09
C PHE A 122 2.45 -11.61 4.46
N ILE A 123 1.59 -10.63 4.74
CA ILE A 123 0.31 -10.48 4.04
C ILE A 123 0.53 -10.19 2.54
N GLY A 124 1.54 -9.40 2.19
CA GLY A 124 1.94 -9.11 0.82
C GLY A 124 2.38 -10.39 0.09
N THR A 125 3.16 -11.24 0.75
CA THR A 125 3.54 -12.58 0.24
C THR A 125 2.30 -13.46 -0.03
N THR A 126 1.29 -13.38 0.84
CA THR A 126 0.04 -14.14 0.67
C THR A 126 -0.79 -13.61 -0.50
N ILE A 127 -0.89 -12.28 -0.64
CA ILE A 127 -1.54 -11.61 -1.77
C ILE A 127 -0.82 -11.98 -3.08
N ALA A 128 0.51 -11.98 -3.09
CA ALA A 128 1.30 -12.34 -4.26
C ALA A 128 1.02 -13.77 -4.75
N ASN A 129 1.02 -14.75 -3.85
CA ASN A 129 0.65 -16.12 -4.18
C ASN A 129 -0.80 -16.24 -4.67
N CYS A 130 -1.73 -15.50 -4.07
CA CYS A 130 -3.13 -15.48 -4.48
C CYS A 130 -3.26 -14.91 -5.91
N LEU A 131 -2.69 -13.74 -6.19
CA LEU A 131 -2.74 -13.11 -7.51
C LEU A 131 -2.11 -13.98 -8.60
N VAL A 132 -0.97 -14.62 -8.35
CA VAL A 132 -0.37 -15.56 -9.31
C VAL A 132 -1.33 -16.70 -9.67
N LYS A 133 -1.94 -17.34 -8.66
CA LYS A 133 -2.93 -18.41 -8.90
C LYS A 133 -4.12 -17.91 -9.70
N LEU A 134 -4.69 -16.77 -9.31
CA LEU A 134 -5.84 -16.18 -10.00
C LEU A 134 -5.49 -15.76 -11.44
N SER A 135 -4.36 -15.12 -11.68
CA SER A 135 -3.90 -14.75 -13.02
C SER A 135 -3.73 -15.96 -13.95
N LEU A 136 -3.14 -17.04 -13.45
CA LEU A 136 -2.99 -18.28 -14.23
C LEU A 136 -4.34 -18.93 -14.54
N ARG A 137 -5.30 -18.87 -13.60
CA ARG A 137 -6.66 -19.38 -13.81
C ARG A 137 -7.45 -18.51 -14.78
N TYR A 138 -7.38 -17.18 -14.61
CA TYR A 138 -8.06 -16.22 -15.47
C TYR A 138 -7.67 -16.42 -16.94
N LYS A 139 -6.38 -16.58 -17.22
CA LYS A 139 -5.89 -16.90 -18.56
C LYS A 139 -6.42 -18.24 -19.11
N LYS A 140 -6.60 -19.26 -18.27
CA LYS A 140 -7.14 -20.55 -18.71
C LYS A 140 -8.64 -20.48 -19.03
N MET A 141 -9.37 -19.58 -18.37
CA MET A 141 -10.81 -19.43 -18.53
C MET A 141 -11.20 -18.48 -19.67
N VAL A 142 -10.39 -17.45 -19.91
CA VAL A 142 -10.61 -16.51 -21.01
C VAL A 142 -10.06 -17.11 -22.29
N ASP A 143 -10.89 -17.22 -23.31
CA ASP A 143 -10.48 -17.68 -24.64
C ASP A 143 -9.33 -16.84 -25.19
N GLN A 144 -8.40 -17.47 -25.92
CA GLN A 144 -7.19 -16.84 -26.48
C GLN A 144 -7.44 -15.61 -27.37
N VAL A 145 -8.70 -15.36 -27.75
CA VAL A 145 -9.10 -14.20 -28.56
C VAL A 145 -9.03 -12.89 -27.76
N ASP A 146 -9.19 -12.93 -26.42
CA ASP A 146 -9.21 -11.73 -25.59
C ASP A 146 -7.91 -11.52 -24.79
N GLN A 147 -6.79 -11.50 -25.52
CA GLN A 147 -5.46 -11.22 -24.95
C GLN A 147 -5.41 -9.86 -24.23
N ARG A 148 -6.24 -8.89 -24.66
CA ARG A 148 -6.29 -7.56 -24.05
C ARG A 148 -6.76 -7.64 -22.60
N SER A 149 -7.85 -8.36 -22.32
CA SER A 149 -8.35 -8.49 -20.95
C SER A 149 -7.39 -9.26 -20.05
N ILE A 150 -6.71 -10.28 -20.58
CA ILE A 150 -5.65 -11.00 -19.86
C ILE A 150 -4.51 -10.05 -19.48
N ASN A 151 -4.04 -9.24 -20.43
CA ASN A 151 -2.96 -8.29 -20.17
C ASN A 151 -3.35 -7.21 -19.15
N ILE A 152 -4.60 -6.74 -19.16
CA ILE A 152 -5.12 -5.80 -18.16
C ILE A 152 -5.10 -6.45 -16.77
N TYR A 153 -5.62 -7.68 -16.65
CA TYR A 153 -5.64 -8.40 -15.38
C TYR A 153 -4.23 -8.63 -14.81
N LEU A 154 -3.28 -9.00 -15.68
CA LEU A 154 -1.87 -9.15 -15.32
C LEU A 154 -1.24 -7.83 -14.90
N ALA A 155 -1.46 -6.75 -15.66
CA ALA A 155 -0.91 -5.44 -15.37
C ALA A 155 -1.41 -4.89 -14.02
N GLU A 156 -2.71 -5.05 -13.73
CA GLU A 156 -3.27 -4.65 -12.43
C GLU A 156 -2.68 -5.48 -11.28
N SER A 157 -2.51 -6.80 -11.48
CA SER A 157 -1.86 -7.67 -10.50
C SER A 157 -0.41 -7.26 -10.24
N MET A 158 0.35 -6.94 -11.30
CA MET A 158 1.73 -6.46 -11.20
C MET A 158 1.82 -5.10 -10.51
N LEU A 159 0.87 -4.19 -10.76
CA LEU A 159 0.81 -2.88 -10.12
C LEU A 159 0.63 -3.01 -8.60
N ILE A 160 -0.21 -3.94 -8.16
CA ILE A 160 -0.41 -4.26 -6.73
C ILE A 160 0.92 -4.73 -6.11
N LEU A 161 1.58 -5.73 -6.71
CA LEU A 161 2.82 -6.29 -6.16
C LEU A 161 3.97 -5.28 -6.17
N THR A 162 4.10 -4.51 -7.24
CA THR A 162 5.13 -3.46 -7.34
C THR A 162 4.90 -2.36 -6.31
N SER A 163 3.65 -1.98 -6.07
CA SER A 163 3.31 -1.01 -5.02
C SER A 163 3.66 -1.51 -3.62
N ILE A 164 3.44 -2.80 -3.35
CA ILE A 164 3.84 -3.46 -2.09
C ILE A 164 5.37 -3.45 -1.93
N LEU A 165 6.12 -3.83 -2.97
CA LEU A 165 7.58 -3.82 -2.94
C LEU A 165 8.15 -2.41 -2.77
N HIS A 166 7.57 -1.43 -3.46
CA HIS A 166 7.97 -0.03 -3.33
C HIS A 166 7.72 0.47 -1.90
N LEU A 167 6.57 0.14 -1.32
CA LEU A 167 6.26 0.46 0.07
C LEU A 167 7.28 -0.14 1.04
N GLY A 168 7.62 -1.42 0.88
CA GLY A 168 8.55 -2.14 1.75
C GLY A 168 9.98 -1.58 1.76
N ARG A 169 10.39 -0.86 0.70
CA ARG A 169 11.69 -0.17 0.60
C ARG A 169 11.60 1.33 0.87
N SER A 170 10.39 1.87 1.05
CA SER A 170 10.17 3.29 1.31
C SER A 170 10.58 3.65 2.74
N LYS A 171 10.76 4.95 3.00
CA LYS A 171 11.01 5.48 4.35
C LYS A 171 9.72 5.73 5.15
N LEU A 172 8.57 5.32 4.62
CA LEU A 172 7.26 5.49 5.26
C LEU A 172 6.98 4.40 6.31
N VAL A 173 7.68 3.27 6.21
CA VAL A 173 7.53 2.12 7.10
C VAL A 173 8.60 2.18 8.19
N THR A 174 8.23 1.79 9.41
CA THR A 174 9.15 1.80 10.56
C THR A 174 10.24 0.74 10.39
N GLN A 175 9.89 -0.40 9.82
CA GLN A 175 10.81 -1.48 9.49
C GLN A 175 10.70 -1.81 8.01
N MET A 176 11.85 -1.92 7.35
CA MET A 176 11.91 -2.36 5.96
C MET A 176 11.41 -3.80 5.82
N ILE A 177 10.93 -4.14 4.64
CA ILE A 177 10.52 -5.50 4.30
C ILE A 177 11.67 -6.50 4.55
N ASN A 178 11.32 -7.67 5.11
CA ASN A 178 12.27 -8.76 5.28
C ASN A 178 12.68 -9.33 3.91
N GLU A 179 13.92 -9.79 3.78
CA GLU A 179 14.45 -10.33 2.51
C GLU A 179 13.64 -11.53 2.01
N ASP A 180 13.21 -12.44 2.88
CA ASP A 180 12.39 -13.61 2.47
C ASP A 180 11.02 -13.18 1.89
N ASP A 181 10.37 -12.17 2.47
CA ASP A 181 9.11 -11.64 1.92
C ASP A 181 9.35 -10.89 0.61
N TYR A 182 10.43 -10.11 0.53
CA TYR A 182 10.82 -9.38 -0.67
C TYR A 182 11.09 -10.34 -1.85
N GLU A 183 11.89 -11.39 -1.62
CA GLU A 183 12.22 -12.40 -2.62
C GLU A 183 10.96 -13.14 -3.10
N ARG A 184 10.06 -13.53 -2.19
CA ARG A 184 8.83 -14.23 -2.56
C ARG A 184 7.90 -13.38 -3.41
N ILE A 185 7.69 -12.12 -3.04
CA ILE A 185 6.85 -11.20 -3.81
C ILE A 185 7.50 -10.91 -5.17
N SER A 186 8.82 -10.73 -5.21
CA SER A 186 9.58 -10.53 -6.44
C SER A 186 9.50 -11.74 -7.37
N LEU A 187 9.59 -12.96 -6.82
CA LEU A 187 9.40 -14.21 -7.57
C LEU A 187 7.99 -14.29 -8.14
N SER A 188 6.96 -13.96 -7.35
CA SER A 188 5.58 -13.91 -7.86
C SER A 188 5.42 -12.90 -9.00
N LEU A 189 6.04 -11.72 -8.89
CA LEU A 189 6.05 -10.72 -9.96
C LEU A 189 6.75 -11.26 -11.22
N TYR A 190 7.90 -11.92 -11.06
CA TYR A 190 8.60 -12.56 -12.17
C TYR A 190 7.74 -13.63 -12.85
N VAL A 191 7.02 -14.44 -12.09
CA VAL A 191 6.07 -15.42 -12.64
C VAL A 191 5.01 -14.72 -13.47
N LEU A 192 4.38 -13.65 -12.96
CA LEU A 192 3.35 -12.90 -13.69
C LEU A 192 3.87 -12.34 -15.02
N ILE A 193 5.10 -11.83 -15.06
CA ILE A 193 5.72 -11.27 -16.28
C ILE A 193 5.88 -12.35 -17.36
N ASN A 194 6.12 -13.59 -16.95
CA ASN A 194 6.32 -14.72 -17.86
C ASN A 194 5.03 -15.45 -18.22
N ILE A 195 3.86 -14.96 -17.77
CA ILE A 195 2.57 -15.47 -18.24
C ILE A 195 2.33 -14.93 -19.66
N ASN A 196 2.76 -15.71 -20.66
CA ASN A 196 2.55 -15.41 -22.10
C ASN A 196 1.31 -16.11 -22.64
#